data_AF-A0A940LPJ0-F1
#
_entry.id   AF-A0A940LPJ0-F1
#
_cell.length_a   1.000
_cell.length_b   1.000
_cell.length_c   1.000
_cell.angle_alpha   90.00
_cell.angle_beta   90.00
_cell.angle_gamma   90.00
#
_symmetry.space_group_name_H-M   'P 1'
#
loop_
_entity.id
_entity.type
_entity.pdbx_description
1 polymer ?
#
loop_
_entity_poly.entity_id
_entity_poly.type
_entity_poly.pdbx_seq_one_letter_code
_entity_poly.pdbx_strand_id
1 'polypeptide(L)'
;MAFPLTHAEHRAIEASIQALPELIVAVAARTPLGTITRERPARHGDLWALLPKGLNPSDCDVVHGFMTSRGRFVDRQEAAKIVLASGQGTPRIHEGYAPALFSEDMWLDLFELSAAARPTNTGEEDKGHG
;
A
#
# COMPACT_ATOMS: atom_id res chain seq x y z
N MET A 1 19.91 -4.56 -30.98
CA MET A 1 19.20 -3.41 -31.57
C MET A 1 17.74 -3.54 -31.18
N ALA A 2 17.17 -2.59 -30.44
CA ALA A 2 15.74 -2.58 -30.12
C ALA A 2 15.01 -1.79 -31.22
N PHE A 3 14.04 -2.43 -31.88
CA PHE A 3 13.16 -1.70 -32.81
C PHE A 3 12.22 -0.81 -32.00
N PRO A 4 12.06 0.48 -32.37
CA PRO A 4 11.11 1.33 -31.69
C PRO A 4 9.70 0.81 -31.94
N LEU A 5 8.90 0.76 -30.87
CA LEU A 5 7.50 0.38 -30.94
C LEU A 5 6.73 1.36 -31.84
N THR A 6 5.75 0.86 -32.57
CA THR A 6 4.82 1.67 -33.35
C THR A 6 3.85 2.42 -32.44
N HIS A 7 3.23 3.48 -32.96
CA HIS A 7 2.20 4.23 -32.23
C HIS A 7 1.00 3.36 -31.83
N ALA A 8 0.65 2.36 -32.65
CA ALA A 8 -0.42 1.41 -32.34
C ALA A 8 -0.04 0.50 -31.15
N GLU A 9 1.20 0.01 -31.13
CA GLU A 9 1.71 -0.80 -30.01
C GLU A 9 1.80 0.01 -28.72
N HIS A 10 2.25 1.27 -28.79
CA HIS A 10 2.21 2.18 -27.63
C HIS A 10 0.80 2.31 -27.05
N ARG A 11 -0.21 2.58 -27.89
CA ARG A 11 -1.60 2.71 -27.42
C ARG A 11 -2.16 1.40 -26.86
N ALA A 12 -1.79 0.25 -27.44
CA ALA A 12 -2.22 -1.05 -26.92
C ALA A 12 -1.62 -1.34 -25.54
N ILE A 13 -0.37 -0.95 -25.31
CA ILE A 13 0.29 -1.05 -24.00
C ILE A 13 -0.36 -0.11 -23.00
N GLU A 14 -0.57 1.16 -23.35
CA GLU A 14 -1.24 2.14 -22.48
C GLU A 14 -2.64 1.67 -22.08
N ALA A 15 -3.44 1.18 -23.03
CA ALA A 15 -4.77 0.64 -22.74
C ALA A 15 -4.72 -0.58 -21.81
N SER A 16 -3.74 -1.46 -22.00
CA SER A 16 -3.52 -2.62 -21.13
C SER A 16 -3.13 -2.18 -19.70
N ILE A 17 -2.27 -1.18 -19.56
CA ILE A 17 -1.89 -0.61 -18.26
C ILE A 17 -3.10 0.05 -17.59
N GLN A 18 -3.96 0.74 -18.34
CA GLN A 18 -5.18 1.34 -17.79
C GLN A 18 -6.21 0.30 -17.33
N ALA A 19 -6.25 -0.87 -17.98
CA ALA A 19 -7.13 -1.97 -17.62
C ALA A 19 -6.67 -2.73 -16.35
N LEU A 20 -5.39 -2.62 -15.96
CA LEU A 20 -4.91 -3.20 -14.72
C LEU A 20 -5.50 -2.48 -13.50
N PRO A 21 -5.76 -3.20 -12.39
CA PRO A 21 -6.14 -2.59 -11.12
C PRO A 21 -5.11 -1.52 -10.72
N GLU A 22 -5.60 -0.37 -10.27
CA GLU A 22 -4.75 0.65 -9.66
C GLU A 22 -4.26 0.11 -8.30
N LEU A 23 -2.96 0.27 -8.03
CA LEU A 23 -2.32 -0.23 -6.82
C LEU A 23 -1.70 0.93 -6.05
N ILE A 24 -1.56 0.78 -4.74
CA ILE A 24 -0.72 1.65 -3.92
C ILE A 24 0.72 1.14 -3.97
N VAL A 25 1.67 2.01 -4.33
CA VAL A 25 3.08 1.64 -4.53
C VAL A 25 4.04 2.30 -3.54
N ALA A 26 3.63 3.41 -2.92
CA ALA A 26 4.47 4.16 -1.99
C ALA A 26 3.63 4.89 -0.93
N VAL A 27 4.19 5.09 0.26
CA VAL A 27 3.68 6.10 1.20
C VAL A 27 4.06 7.48 0.70
N ALA A 28 3.19 8.46 0.94
CA ALA A 28 3.40 9.83 0.49
C ALA A 28 2.93 10.87 1.50
N ALA A 29 3.58 12.03 1.44
CA ALA A 29 3.18 13.23 2.16
C ALA A 29 3.18 14.41 1.17
N ARG A 30 2.06 15.12 1.07
CA ARG A 30 1.99 16.36 0.30
C ARG A 30 2.27 17.53 1.23
N THR A 31 3.24 18.35 0.84
CA THR A 31 3.68 19.56 1.55
C THR A 31 3.56 20.77 0.62
N PRO A 32 3.65 22.01 1.13
CA PRO A 32 3.73 23.21 0.29
C PRO A 32 4.90 23.19 -0.72
N LEU A 33 5.96 22.44 -0.43
CA LEU A 33 7.16 22.33 -1.27
C LEU A 33 7.10 21.20 -2.29
N GLY A 34 6.07 20.35 -2.23
CA GLY A 34 5.90 19.21 -3.12
C GLY A 34 5.51 17.93 -2.40
N THR A 35 5.52 16.82 -3.14
CA THR A 35 5.19 15.49 -2.63
C THR A 35 6.45 14.70 -2.32
N ILE A 36 6.54 14.24 -1.08
CA ILE A 36 7.61 13.35 -0.60
C ILE A 36 7.07 11.93 -0.62
N THR A 37 7.85 10.98 -1.12
CA THR A 37 7.43 9.58 -1.25
C THR A 37 8.50 8.62 -0.79
N ARG A 38 8.08 7.46 -0.29
CA ARG A 38 8.95 6.32 -0.03
C ARG A 38 8.24 5.03 -0.41
N GLU A 39 8.93 4.20 -1.18
CA GLU A 39 8.43 2.92 -1.65
C GLU A 39 8.24 1.93 -0.49
N ARG A 40 7.45 0.88 -0.73
CA ARG A 40 7.31 -0.26 0.18
C ARG A 40 8.70 -0.78 0.63
N PRO A 41 8.89 -1.15 1.91
CA PRO A 41 7.91 -1.23 2.99
C PRO A 41 7.90 0.02 3.89
N ALA A 42 8.22 1.21 3.38
CA ALA A 42 8.26 2.41 4.19
C ALA A 42 6.89 2.78 4.80
N ARG A 43 6.96 3.38 5.98
CA ARG A 43 5.84 3.93 6.76
C ARG A 43 5.84 5.45 6.68
N HIS A 44 4.73 6.11 7.04
CA HIS A 44 4.69 7.58 7.04
C HIS A 44 5.76 8.21 7.94
N GLY A 45 6.16 7.53 9.02
CA GLY A 45 7.26 7.97 9.89
C GLY A 45 8.61 8.05 9.18
N ASP A 46 8.86 7.20 8.19
CA ASP A 46 10.12 7.18 7.43
C ASP A 46 10.26 8.38 6.49
N LEU A 47 9.15 9.04 6.15
CA LEU A 47 9.18 10.27 5.36
C LEU A 47 9.83 11.42 6.13
N TRP A 48 9.72 11.43 7.46
CA TRP A 48 10.26 12.49 8.30
C TRP A 48 11.78 12.44 8.42
N ALA A 49 12.37 11.26 8.24
CA ALA A 49 13.82 11.12 8.14
C ALA A 49 14.39 11.85 6.91
N LEU A 50 13.54 12.25 5.95
CA LEU A 50 13.93 13.00 4.76
C LEU A 50 13.82 14.51 4.94
N LEU A 51 13.14 14.97 6.00
CA LEU A 51 13.03 16.39 6.26
C LEU A 51 14.37 16.95 6.78
N PRO A 52 14.77 18.15 6.35
CA PRO A 52 15.91 18.84 6.95
C PRO A 52 15.73 18.97 8.47
N LYS A 53 16.84 18.84 9.21
CA LYS A 53 16.82 19.03 10.67
C LYS A 53 16.21 20.39 11.02
N GLY A 54 15.21 20.40 11.88
CA GLY A 54 14.51 21.62 12.34
C GLY A 54 13.16 21.88 11.70
N LEU A 55 12.73 21.08 10.72
CA LEU A 55 11.36 21.06 10.23
C LEU A 55 10.57 19.96 10.94
N ASN A 56 9.55 20.32 11.73
CA ASN A 56 8.62 19.31 12.25
C ASN A 56 7.43 19.13 11.29
N PRO A 57 6.88 17.91 11.20
CA PRO A 57 5.65 17.66 10.44
C PRO A 57 4.46 18.52 10.90
N SER A 58 4.44 18.89 12.18
CA SER A 58 3.44 19.78 12.78
C SER A 58 3.56 21.24 12.35
N ASP A 59 4.72 21.64 11.81
CA ASP A 59 4.99 23.01 11.39
C ASP A 59 4.58 23.26 9.92
N CYS A 60 4.09 22.23 9.25
CA CYS A 60 3.70 22.26 7.85
C CYS A 60 2.27 21.73 7.70
N ASP A 61 1.47 22.32 6.80
CA ASP A 61 0.19 21.74 6.37
C ASP A 61 0.48 20.47 5.54
N VAL A 62 0.82 19.37 6.22
CA VAL A 62 1.19 18.11 5.59
C VAL A 62 -0.03 17.21 5.46
N VAL A 63 -0.37 16.85 4.23
CA VAL A 63 -1.44 15.88 3.96
C VAL A 63 -0.82 14.51 3.76
N HIS A 64 -1.17 13.57 4.62
CA HIS A 64 -0.72 12.19 4.54
C HIS A 64 -1.54 11.42 3.51
N GLY A 65 -0.85 10.68 2.67
CA GLY A 65 -1.49 9.88 1.62
C GLY A 65 -0.55 8.84 1.04
N PHE A 66 -0.81 8.47 -0.20
CA PHE A 66 -0.10 7.40 -0.90
C PHE A 66 0.10 7.75 -2.37
N MET A 67 1.12 7.17 -2.99
CA MET A 67 1.24 7.17 -4.45
C MET A 67 0.65 5.89 -5.02
N THR A 68 -0.03 6.05 -6.16
CA THR A 68 -0.59 4.93 -6.90
C THR A 68 0.29 4.52 -8.08
N SER A 69 0.06 3.32 -8.61
CA SER A 69 0.69 2.81 -9.84
C SER A 69 0.36 3.66 -11.08
N ARG A 70 -0.64 4.55 -11.00
CA ARG A 70 -0.98 5.52 -12.05
C ARG A 70 -0.26 6.87 -11.89
N GLY A 71 0.65 6.98 -10.92
CA GLY A 71 1.48 8.18 -10.74
C GLY A 71 0.78 9.36 -10.08
N ARG A 72 -0.34 9.13 -9.39
CA ARG A 72 -1.07 10.18 -8.66
C ARG A 72 -0.98 9.99 -7.14
N PHE A 73 -1.07 11.11 -6.43
CA PHE A 73 -1.22 11.12 -4.98
C PHE A 73 -2.70 11.00 -4.62
N VAL A 74 -3.00 10.14 -3.65
CA VAL A 74 -4.33 9.92 -3.08
C VAL A 74 -4.29 10.05 -1.57
N ASP A 75 -5.37 10.54 -0.97
CA ASP A 75 -5.50 10.57 0.49
C ASP A 75 -5.76 9.16 1.05
N ARG A 76 -5.86 9.08 2.38
CA ARG A 76 -6.07 7.79 3.06
C ARG A 76 -7.42 7.13 2.75
N GLN A 77 -8.47 7.91 2.48
CA GLN A 77 -9.81 7.38 2.22
C GLN A 77 -9.88 6.81 0.80
N GLU A 78 -9.34 7.54 -0.16
CA GLU A 78 -9.24 7.08 -1.54
C GLU A 78 -8.29 5.89 -1.66
N ALA A 79 -7.15 5.92 -0.94
CA ALA A 79 -6.24 4.78 -0.91
C ALA A 79 -6.92 3.51 -0.38
N ALA A 80 -7.74 3.61 0.68
CA ALA A 80 -8.51 2.47 1.19
C ALA A 80 -9.42 1.87 0.11
N LYS A 81 -10.11 2.70 -0.68
CA LYS A 81 -10.97 2.24 -1.78
C LYS A 81 -10.17 1.49 -2.86
N ILE A 82 -8.99 2.01 -3.22
CA ILE A 82 -8.10 1.39 -4.22
C ILE A 82 -7.60 0.03 -3.72
N VAL A 83 -7.17 -0.04 -2.47
CA VAL A 83 -6.66 -1.25 -1.83
C VAL A 83 -7.74 -2.33 -1.78
N LEU A 84 -8.96 -1.97 -1.35
CA LEU A 84 -10.12 -2.89 -1.37
C LEU A 84 -10.47 -3.37 -2.80
N ALA A 85 -10.50 -2.45 -3.78
CA ALA A 85 -10.85 -2.78 -5.15
C ALA A 85 -9.80 -3.66 -5.86
N SER A 86 -8.52 -3.51 -5.49
CA SER A 86 -7.42 -4.26 -6.07
C SER A 86 -7.12 -5.58 -5.35
N GLY A 87 -7.73 -5.82 -4.19
CA GLY A 87 -7.36 -6.94 -3.32
C GLY A 87 -5.97 -6.81 -2.71
N GLN A 88 -5.38 -5.61 -2.77
CA GLN A 88 -4.13 -5.30 -2.08
C GLN A 88 -4.38 -5.16 -0.58
N GLY A 89 -3.35 -5.34 0.25
CA GLY A 89 -3.39 -5.03 1.67
C GLY A 89 -3.40 -6.27 2.56
N THR A 90 -3.53 -6.04 3.86
CA THR A 90 -3.56 -7.12 4.86
C THR A 90 -4.97 -7.63 5.11
N PRO A 91 -5.15 -8.87 5.62
CA PRO A 91 -6.46 -9.39 5.98
C PRO A 91 -7.27 -8.42 6.87
N ARG A 92 -6.58 -7.69 7.75
CA ARG A 92 -7.14 -6.65 8.62
C ARG A 92 -7.91 -5.55 7.85
N ILE A 93 -7.45 -5.15 6.66
CA ILE A 93 -8.17 -4.18 5.83
C ILE A 93 -9.47 -4.78 5.30
N HIS A 94 -9.44 -6.04 4.88
CA HIS A 94 -10.57 -6.73 4.25
C HIS A 94 -11.64 -7.19 5.25
N GLU A 95 -11.28 -7.31 6.53
CA GLU A 95 -12.22 -7.60 7.64
C GLU A 95 -13.07 -6.40 8.08
N GLY A 96 -12.99 -5.27 7.35
CA GLY A 96 -14.00 -4.20 7.41
C GLY A 96 -13.64 -2.99 8.27
N TYR A 97 -12.37 -2.77 8.61
CA TYR A 97 -12.00 -1.87 9.71
C TYR A 97 -11.40 -0.50 9.35
N ALA A 98 -11.35 -0.06 8.10
CA ALA A 98 -10.62 1.16 7.77
C ALA A 98 -11.39 2.11 6.83
N PRO A 99 -12.11 3.13 7.37
CA PRO A 99 -12.58 4.26 6.54
C PRO A 99 -11.40 5.09 5.99
N ALA A 100 -10.19 4.90 6.52
CA ALA A 100 -8.95 5.52 6.08
C ALA A 100 -7.79 4.53 6.23
N LEU A 101 -6.96 4.44 5.21
CA LEU A 101 -5.79 3.56 5.15
C LEU A 101 -4.60 4.14 5.93
N PHE A 102 -3.99 3.34 6.80
CA PHE A 102 -2.69 3.66 7.40
C PHE A 102 -1.58 2.83 6.77
N SER A 103 -0.33 3.31 6.84
CA SER A 103 0.82 2.62 6.24
C SER A 103 1.06 1.24 6.86
N GLU A 104 0.63 1.07 8.09
CA GLU A 104 0.63 -0.14 8.90
C GLU A 104 -0.33 -1.19 8.37
N ASP A 105 -1.41 -0.77 7.72
CA ASP A 105 -2.41 -1.68 7.17
C ASP A 105 -1.99 -2.26 5.81
N MET A 106 -0.98 -1.65 5.17
CA MET A 106 -0.52 -1.98 3.82
C MET A 106 0.53 -3.09 3.80
N TRP A 107 1.49 -3.04 4.71
CA TRP A 107 2.66 -3.90 4.70
C TRP A 107 2.72 -4.69 6.02
N LEU A 108 2.51 -6.01 5.95
CA LEU A 108 2.87 -6.89 7.06
C LEU A 108 4.37 -6.79 7.28
N ASP A 109 4.79 -6.63 8.53
CA ASP A 109 6.15 -7.01 8.88
C ASP A 109 6.30 -8.51 8.59
N LEU A 110 7.45 -8.92 8.03
CA LEU A 110 7.73 -10.33 7.71
C LEU A 110 7.48 -11.28 8.90
N PHE A 111 7.51 -10.76 10.13
CA PHE A 111 7.13 -11.47 11.35
C PHE A 111 5.65 -11.88 11.43
N GLU A 112 4.71 -11.05 10.97
CA GLU A 112 3.27 -11.34 11.08
C GLU A 112 2.81 -12.43 10.10
N LEU A 113 3.48 -12.58 8.96
CA LEU A 113 3.23 -13.68 8.02
C LEU A 113 3.49 -15.07 8.66
N SER A 114 4.39 -15.15 9.65
CA SER A 114 4.65 -16.40 10.39
C SER A 114 3.53 -16.80 11.36
N ALA A 115 2.76 -15.83 11.86
CA ALA A 115 1.70 -16.07 12.84
C ALA A 115 0.41 -16.55 12.16
N ALA A 116 0.09 -16.01 10.99
CA ALA A 116 -1.08 -16.39 10.19
C ALA A 116 -0.96 -17.79 9.55
N ALA A 117 0.25 -18.34 9.44
CA ALA A 117 0.52 -19.64 8.81
C ALA A 117 0.51 -20.83 9.78
N ARG A 118 0.13 -20.65 11.06
CA ARG A 118 0.03 -21.79 11.98
C ARG A 118 -1.23 -22.61 11.64
N PRO A 119 -1.10 -23.89 11.20
CA PRO A 119 -2.26 -24.75 11.09
C PRO A 119 -2.88 -24.89 12.48
N THR A 120 -4.18 -24.65 12.59
CA THR A 120 -4.94 -25.02 13.78
C THR A 120 -4.85 -26.54 13.89
N ASN A 121 -3.98 -27.03 14.75
CA ASN A 121 -3.98 -28.41 15.18
C ASN A 121 -5.22 -28.59 16.06
N THR A 122 -6.39 -28.79 15.45
CA THR A 122 -7.53 -29.39 16.12
C THR A 122 -7.19 -30.86 16.29
N GLY A 123 -6.46 -31.15 17.37
CA GLY A 123 -6.28 -32.50 17.87
C GLY A 123 -7.64 -33.08 18.21
N GLU A 124 -8.10 -33.97 17.35
CA GLU A 124 -9.19 -34.89 17.61
C GLU A 124 -8.66 -35.94 18.60
N GLU A 125 -8.77 -35.65 19.90
CA GLU A 125 -8.64 -36.67 20.94
C GLU A 125 -9.93 -37.51 20.94
N ASP A 126 -9.94 -38.55 20.11
CA ASP A 126 -10.85 -39.68 20.23
C ASP A 126 -10.55 -40.42 21.55
N LYS A 127 -11.24 -40.03 22.62
CA LYS A 127 -11.28 -40.79 23.87
C LYS A 127 -12.37 -41.84 23.77
N GLY A 128 -12.06 -42.93 23.07
CA GLY A 128 -12.71 -44.21 23.31
C GLY A 128 -12.45 -44.65 24.75
N HIS A 129 -13.49 -44.71 25.57
CA HIS A 129 -13.48 -45.39 26.87
C HIS A 129 -14.82 -46.10 27.08
N GLY A 130 -14.74 -47.43 27.26
CA GLY A 130 -15.65 -48.21 28.10
C GLY A 130 -16.85 -48.82 27.42
#